data_AF-A0A0S6TZ51-F1
#
_entry.id   AF-A0A0S6TZ51-F1
#
_cell.length_a   1.000
_cell.length_b   1.000
_cell.length_c   1.000
_cell.angle_alpha   90.00
_cell.angle_beta   90.00
_cell.angle_gamma   90.00
#
_symmetry.space_group_name_H-M   'P 1'
#
loop_
_entity.id
_entity.type
_entity.pdbx_description
1 polymer ?
#
loop_
_entity_poly.entity_id
_entity_poly.type
_entity_poly.pdbx_seq_one_letter_code
_entity_poly.pdbx_strand_id
1 'polypeptide(L)'
;MALLLNDNYADGRDVSWIWDVKFEKLNSLDIDNILISGVRLYDMAIRLKIAGLPNEKFKLSQNHDDLLEDIKSCKEETVYILATYTAMTSFRKFLNSKGYIKNLW
;
A
#
# COMPACT_ATOMS: atom_id res chain seq x y z
N MET A 1 4.42 7.00 0.97
CA MET A 1 4.58 5.60 0.47
C MET A 1 3.25 4.87 0.63
N ALA A 2 2.92 3.92 -0.25
CA ALA A 2 1.74 3.07 -0.12
C ALA A 2 2.12 1.58 -0.12
N LEU A 3 1.47 0.79 0.74
CA LEU A 3 1.62 -0.66 0.88
C LEU A 3 0.26 -1.34 0.67
N LEU A 4 0.14 -2.15 -0.38
CA LEU A 4 -1.13 -2.77 -0.76
C LEU A 4 -1.01 -4.29 -0.67
N LEU A 5 -1.79 -4.89 0.22
CA LEU A 5 -1.75 -6.33 0.49
C LEU A 5 -3.10 -6.99 0.18
N ASN A 6 -3.10 -7.88 -0.81
CA ASN A 6 -4.19 -8.82 -1.06
C ASN A 6 -3.72 -10.27 -0.80
N ASP A 7 -4.69 -11.16 -0.61
CA ASP A 7 -4.50 -12.60 -0.42
C ASP A 7 -5.32 -13.43 -1.43
N ASN A 8 -5.53 -12.91 -2.65
CA ASN A 8 -6.19 -13.70 -3.69
C ASN A 8 -5.29 -14.87 -4.13
N TYR A 9 -5.85 -15.80 -4.89
CA TYR A 9 -5.10 -16.99 -5.35
C TYR A 9 -3.77 -16.64 -6.03
N ALA A 10 -3.73 -15.55 -6.82
CA ALA A 10 -2.53 -15.09 -7.50
C ALA A 10 -1.54 -14.29 -6.60
N ASP A 11 -1.94 -13.90 -5.39
CA ASP A 11 -1.07 -13.21 -4.42
C ASP A 11 -0.47 -14.17 -3.38
N GLY A 12 -1.12 -15.32 -3.16
CA GLY A 12 -0.87 -16.20 -2.03
C GLY A 12 -1.91 -15.98 -0.93
N ARG A 13 -2.62 -17.06 -0.58
CA ARG A 13 -3.69 -17.04 0.44
C ARG A 13 -3.16 -16.87 1.86
N ASP A 14 -1.97 -17.40 2.11
CA ASP A 14 -1.26 -17.20 3.36
C ASP A 14 -0.42 -15.92 3.28
N VAL A 15 -0.71 -14.96 4.15
CA VAL A 15 0.01 -13.68 4.24
C VAL A 15 1.10 -13.70 5.31
N SER A 16 1.37 -14.84 5.95
CA SER A 16 2.40 -14.98 6.98
C SER A 16 3.79 -14.52 6.51
N TRP A 17 4.08 -14.59 5.21
CA TRP A 17 5.32 -14.12 4.59
C TRP A 17 5.65 -12.64 4.90
N ILE A 18 4.66 -11.80 5.20
CA ILE A 18 4.91 -10.38 5.54
C ILE A 18 5.76 -10.25 6.82
N TRP A 19 5.79 -11.28 7.67
CA TRP A 19 6.61 -11.32 8.88
C TRP A 19 8.09 -11.57 8.58
N ASP A 20 8.40 -12.26 7.48
CA ASP A 20 9.77 -12.52 7.04
C ASP A 20 10.39 -11.30 6.31
N VAL A 21 9.56 -10.36 5.86
CA VAL A 21 10.00 -9.10 5.24
C VAL A 21 10.59 -8.17 6.30
N LYS A 22 11.77 -7.59 6.01
CA LYS A 22 12.48 -6.66 6.90
C LYS A 22 11.94 -5.22 6.82
N PHE A 23 10.68 -5.02 7.19
CA PHE A 23 10.04 -3.69 7.19
C PHE A 23 10.68 -2.70 8.18
N GLU A 24 11.42 -3.18 9.17
CA GLU A 24 12.15 -2.37 10.17
C GLU A 24 13.15 -1.43 9.49
N LYS A 25 13.64 -1.79 8.30
CA LYS A 25 14.51 -0.94 7.49
C LYS A 25 13.82 0.34 7.01
N LEU A 26 12.49 0.39 6.96
CA LEU A 26 11.77 1.59 6.56
C LEU A 26 11.90 2.71 7.60
N ASN A 27 12.24 2.40 8.86
CA ASN A 27 12.46 3.42 9.90
C ASN A 27 13.66 4.33 9.63
N SER A 28 14.60 3.92 8.76
CA SER A 28 15.72 4.77 8.36
C SER A 28 15.38 5.70 7.20
N LEU A 29 14.17 5.62 6.65
CA LEU A 29 13.71 6.48 5.57
C LEU A 29 12.87 7.61 6.15
N ASP A 30 13.01 8.80 5.57
CA ASP A 30 12.14 9.92 5.88
C ASP A 30 10.84 9.77 5.09
N ILE A 31 9.82 9.19 5.73
CA ILE A 31 8.51 8.93 5.14
C ILE A 31 7.47 9.74 5.91
N ASP A 32 6.79 10.69 5.26
CA ASP A 32 5.74 11.48 5.91
C ASP A 32 4.45 10.67 6.12
N ASN A 33 3.99 9.99 5.07
CA ASN A 33 2.74 9.24 5.07
C ASN A 33 2.94 7.79 4.63
N ILE A 34 2.32 6.87 5.37
CA ILE A 34 2.28 5.44 5.09
C ILE A 34 0.83 5.06 4.81
N LEU A 35 0.50 4.98 3.52
CA LEU A 35 -0.82 4.59 3.06
C LEU A 35 -0.91 3.08 3.01
N ILE A 36 -1.97 2.50 3.55
CA ILE A 36 -2.14 1.05 3.68
C ILE A 36 -3.50 0.68 3.12
N SER A 37 -3.52 -0.24 2.16
CA SER A 37 -4.74 -0.65 1.48
C SER A 37 -4.67 -2.11 1.03
N GLY A 38 -5.70 -2.56 0.30
CA GLY A 38 -5.89 -3.95 -0.10
C GLY A 38 -6.78 -4.72 0.88
N VAL A 39 -7.13 -5.96 0.50
CA VAL A 39 -8.05 -6.83 1.26
C VAL A 39 -7.53 -7.12 2.67
N ARG A 40 -6.21 -7.16 2.85
CA ARG A 40 -5.53 -7.48 4.11
C ARG A 40 -4.85 -6.26 4.73
N LEU A 41 -5.46 -5.08 4.56
CA LEU A 41 -4.91 -3.81 5.06
C LEU A 41 -4.62 -3.83 6.57
N TYR A 42 -5.43 -4.50 7.38
CA TYR A 42 -5.25 -4.56 8.83
C TYR A 42 -4.05 -5.45 9.21
N ASP A 43 -3.83 -6.57 8.53
CA ASP A 43 -2.65 -7.42 8.73
C ASP A 43 -1.37 -6.64 8.40
N MET A 44 -1.37 -5.90 7.29
CA MET A 44 -0.25 -5.03 6.91
C MET A 44 -0.03 -3.92 7.94
N ALA A 45 -1.09 -3.25 8.41
CA ALA A 45 -0.99 -2.20 9.42
C ALA A 45 -0.39 -2.72 10.74
N ILE A 46 -0.85 -3.89 11.21
CA ILE A 46 -0.30 -4.53 12.40
C ILE A 46 1.19 -4.86 12.19
N ARG A 47 1.55 -5.43 11.03
CA ARG A 47 2.93 -5.78 10.70
C ARG A 47 3.85 -4.57 10.73
N LEU A 48 3.43 -3.44 10.14
CA LEU A 48 4.20 -2.19 10.11
C LEU A 48 4.31 -1.54 11.49
N LYS A 49 3.23 -1.58 12.28
CA LYS A 49 3.26 -1.12 13.67
C LYS A 49 4.29 -1.89 14.48
N ILE A 50 4.35 -3.22 14.31
CA ILE A 50 5.31 -4.07 15.01
C ILE A 50 6.74 -3.90 14.49
N ALA A 51 6.91 -3.54 13.21
CA ALA A 51 8.21 -3.10 12.68
C ALA A 51 8.71 -1.77 13.28
N GLY A 52 7.91 -1.12 14.14
CA GLY A 52 8.27 0.14 14.80
C GLY A 52 7.97 1.39 13.99
N LEU A 53 7.20 1.30 12.89
CA LEU A 53 6.80 2.49 12.15
C LEU A 53 5.75 3.29 12.96
N PRO A 54 5.80 4.63 12.95
CA PRO A 54 4.92 5.45 13.78
C PRO A 54 3.47 5.39 13.29
N ASN A 55 2.55 4.96 14.17
CA ASN A 55 1.16 4.71 13.83
C ASN A 55 0.40 6.00 13.44
N GLU A 56 0.83 7.16 13.93
CA GLU A 56 0.30 8.47 13.55
C GLU A 56 0.53 8.82 12.07
N LYS A 57 1.48 8.14 11.41
CA LYS A 57 1.74 8.29 9.98
C LYS A 57 0.89 7.35 9.12
N PHE A 58 0.10 6.46 9.72
CA PHE A 58 -0.66 5.45 9.00
C PHE A 58 -1.98 6.03 8.53
N LYS A 59 -2.29 5.81 7.24
CA LYS A 59 -3.61 6.05 6.68
C LYS A 59 -4.15 4.74 6.10
N LEU A 60 -5.30 4.31 6.61
CA LEU A 60 -5.96 3.07 6.18
C LEU A 60 -7.00 3.40 5.12
N SER A 61 -6.70 3.12 3.86
CA SER A 61 -7.57 3.42 2.73
C SER A 61 -8.36 2.16 2.34
N GLN A 62 -9.67 2.16 2.60
CA GLN A 62 -10.51 0.96 2.45
C GLN A 62 -10.83 0.63 1.00
N ASN A 63 -10.81 1.63 0.13
CA ASN A 63 -11.08 1.48 -1.30
C ASN A 63 -10.11 2.32 -2.14
N HIS A 64 -10.20 2.17 -3.46
CA HIS A 64 -9.30 2.85 -4.38
C HIS A 64 -9.50 4.36 -4.45
N ASP A 65 -10.73 4.86 -4.26
CA ASP A 65 -11.00 6.31 -4.25
C ASP A 65 -10.38 6.93 -3.00
N ASP A 66 -10.53 6.31 -1.81
CA ASP A 66 -9.85 6.74 -0.58
C ASP A 66 -8.33 6.79 -0.78
N LEU A 67 -7.75 5.72 -1.34
CA LEU A 67 -6.31 5.63 -1.57
C LEU A 67 -5.83 6.73 -2.54
N LEU A 68 -6.62 7.02 -3.57
CA LEU A 68 -6.28 8.06 -4.53
C LEU A 68 -6.34 9.45 -3.89
N GLU A 69 -7.35 9.75 -3.08
CA GLU A 69 -7.42 11.03 -2.36
C GLU A 69 -6.29 11.17 -1.34
N ASP A 70 -5.94 10.09 -0.65
CA ASP A 70 -4.78 10.08 0.23
C ASP A 70 -3.47 10.35 -0.51
N ILE A 71 -3.28 9.74 -1.69
CA ILE A 71 -2.12 9.99 -2.57
C ILE A 71 -2.09 11.46 -3.01
N LYS A 72 -3.22 12.05 -3.41
CA LYS A 72 -3.30 13.47 -3.80
C LYS A 72 -3.02 14.42 -2.64
N SER A 73 -3.28 13.99 -1.41
CA SER A 73 -3.00 14.78 -0.20
C SER A 73 -1.53 14.78 0.23
N CYS A 74 -0.71 13.88 -0.33
CA CYS A 74 0.73 13.86 -0.08
C CYS A 74 1.38 15.13 -0.63
N LYS A 75 2.39 15.64 0.08
CA LYS A 75 3.10 16.87 -0.32
C LYS A 75 4.20 16.57 -1.33
N GLU A 76 4.67 15.34 -1.33
CA GLU A 76 5.75 14.86 -2.17
C GLU A 76 5.27 14.63 -3.61
N GLU A 77 6.12 14.99 -4.57
CA GLU A 77 5.83 14.77 -5.99
C GLU A 77 5.83 13.29 -6.39
N THR A 78 6.48 12.43 -5.59
CA THR A 78 6.63 11.00 -5.87
C THR A 78 6.11 10.14 -4.72
N VAL A 79 5.18 9.24 -5.03
CA VAL A 79 4.67 8.23 -4.11
C VAL A 79 5.08 6.84 -4.59
N TYR A 80 5.88 6.14 -3.79
CA TYR A 80 6.21 4.73 -4.02
C TYR A 80 5.06 3.83 -3.58
N ILE A 81 4.67 2.89 -4.44
CA ILE A 81 3.62 1.90 -4.18
C ILE A 81 4.23 0.50 -4.22
N LEU A 82 4.18 -0.20 -3.10
CA LEU A 82 4.58 -1.59 -2.95
C LEU A 82 3.31 -2.43 -2.84
N ALA A 83 3.07 -3.32 -3.80
CA ALA A 83 1.78 -4.01 -3.91
C ALA A 83 1.96 -5.49 -4.29
N THR A 84 1.06 -6.35 -3.80
CA THR A 84 0.90 -7.69 -4.36
C THR A 84 0.29 -7.62 -5.75
N TYR A 85 0.37 -8.73 -6.50
CA TYR A 85 0.00 -8.77 -7.92
C TYR A 85 -1.42 -8.31 -8.21
N THR A 86 -2.43 -8.83 -7.52
CA THR A 86 -3.82 -8.44 -7.76
C THR A 86 -4.12 -7.04 -7.25
N ALA A 87 -3.47 -6.61 -6.16
CA ALA A 87 -3.61 -5.25 -5.65
C ALA A 87 -3.08 -4.22 -6.66
N MET A 88 -1.90 -4.47 -7.22
CA MET A 88 -1.29 -3.66 -8.26
C MET A 88 -2.17 -3.60 -9.51
N THR A 89 -2.57 -4.74 -10.05
CA THR A 89 -3.36 -4.79 -11.29
C THR A 89 -4.74 -4.18 -11.12
N SER A 90 -5.39 -4.39 -9.97
CA SER A 90 -6.67 -3.77 -9.60
C SER A 90 -6.56 -2.25 -9.52
N PHE A 91 -5.54 -1.72 -8.83
CA PHE A 91 -5.35 -0.29 -8.69
C PHE A 91 -4.95 0.39 -10.00
N ARG A 92 -4.11 -0.25 -10.83
CA ARG A 92 -3.79 0.25 -12.18
C ARG A 92 -5.02 0.37 -13.07
N LYS A 93 -5.92 -0.63 -13.06
CA LYS A 93 -7.20 -0.56 -13.79
C LYS A 93 -8.04 0.64 -13.34
N PHE A 94 -8.09 0.89 -12.03
CA PHE A 94 -8.78 2.05 -11.48
C PHE A 94 -8.13 3.37 -11.90
N LEU A 95 -6.81 3.48 -11.84
CA LEU A 95 -6.12 4.70 -12.31
C LEU A 95 -6.33 4.95 -13.80
N ASN A 96 -6.39 3.89 -14.61
CA ASN A 96 -6.68 3.99 -16.03
C ASN A 96 -8.11 4.47 -16.28
N SER A 97 -9.10 3.95 -15.55
CA SER A 97 -10.50 4.41 -15.68
C SER A 97 -10.71 5.87 -15.26
N LYS A 98 -9.85 6.39 -14.37
CA LYS A 98 -9.81 7.81 -13.98
C LYS A 98 -8.95 8.68 -14.92
N GLY A 99 -8.28 8.08 -15.91
CA GLY A 99 -7.44 8.79 -16.88
C GLY A 99 -6.03 9.16 -16.42
N TYR A 100 -5.57 8.65 -15.26
CA TYR A 100 -4.23 8.95 -14.74
C TYR A 100 -3.11 8.18 -15.44
N ILE A 101 -3.41 7.00 -16.00
CA ILE A 101 -2.43 6.20 -16.75
C ILE A 101 -2.99 5.81 -18.11
N LYS A 102 -2.15 5.87 -19.15
CA LYS A 102 -2.53 5.51 -20.53
C LYS A 102 -2.43 4.00 -20.79
N ASN A 103 -1.39 3.36 -20.23
CA ASN A 103 -1.12 1.94 -20.42
C ASN A 103 -1.36 1.18 -19.13
N LEU A 104 -2.00 0.02 -19.25
CA LEU A 104 -2.15 -0.93 -18.14
C LEU A 104 -0.85 -1.70 -17.87
N TRP A 105 0.06 -1.75 -18.84
CA TRP A 105 1.34 -2.47 -18.80
C TRP A 105 2.45 -1.58 -19.34
#